data_AF-M0N8U4-F1
#
_entry.id   AF-M0N8U4-F1
#
_cell.length_a   1.000
_cell.length_b   1.000
_cell.length_c   1.000
_cell.angle_alpha   90.00
_cell.angle_beta   90.00
_cell.angle_gamma   90.00
#
_symmetry.space_group_name_H-M   'P 1'
#
loop_
_entity.id
_entity.type
_entity.pdbx_description
1 polymer ?
#
loop_
_entity_poly.entity_id
_entity_poly.type
_entity_poly.pdbx_seq_one_letter_code
_entity_poly.pdbx_strand_id
1 'polypeptide(L)'
;MAEFDPDHDESDLPDLADRDAVIRFLERNDIALPERLTIEKVKSRGSWWAIDDESFSFRVERHPSGPFPSTSATGRGMPTPARWHIRKRYTYDLTTDEWDVAEHMREFDFDAGLLVDAEFEQLPNKDIWDQALGRARDAEDPEEVLDDQLSLTEQKYRATFDDVPEDHLEEMLAVLEQAFRRRAGMD
;
A
#
# COMPACT_ATOMS: atom_id res chain seq x y z
N MET A 1 1.44 -56.23 29.20
CA MET A 1 1.59 -54.90 29.83
C MET A 1 2.50 -54.13 28.91
N ALA A 2 1.96 -53.12 28.23
CA ALA A 2 2.75 -52.25 27.36
C ALA A 2 3.53 -51.31 28.27
N GLU A 3 4.85 -51.28 28.10
CA GLU A 3 5.73 -50.32 28.74
C GLU A 3 5.34 -48.93 28.21
N PHE A 4 5.03 -48.04 29.15
CA PHE A 4 4.80 -46.63 28.90
C PHE A 4 6.20 -46.04 28.72
N ASP A 5 6.55 -45.69 27.48
CA ASP A 5 7.78 -44.99 27.14
C ASP A 5 7.53 -43.49 27.38
N PRO A 6 8.13 -42.87 28.42
CA PRO A 6 7.85 -41.48 28.77
C PRO A 6 8.68 -40.47 27.97
N ASP A 7 9.53 -40.92 27.03
CA ASP A 7 10.35 -40.05 26.19
C ASP A 7 9.61 -39.65 24.90
N HIS A 8 8.41 -39.07 25.03
CA HIS A 8 7.92 -38.20 23.96
C HIS A 8 8.63 -36.86 24.12
N ASP A 9 9.80 -36.80 23.47
CA ASP A 9 10.77 -35.70 23.40
C ASP A 9 10.11 -34.32 23.55
N GLU A 10 10.58 -33.55 24.52
CA GLU A 10 10.45 -32.10 24.50
C GLU A 10 11.16 -31.58 23.25
N SER A 11 10.39 -31.46 22.17
CA SER A 11 10.56 -30.52 21.06
C SER A 11 11.99 -30.33 20.56
N ASP A 12 12.38 -31.14 19.58
CA ASP A 12 13.54 -30.93 18.70
C ASP A 12 13.28 -29.71 17.78
N LEU A 13 13.11 -28.54 18.40
CA LEU A 13 12.86 -27.28 17.70
C LEU A 13 14.07 -26.96 16.82
N PRO A 14 13.85 -26.38 15.62
CA PRO A 14 14.93 -26.08 14.71
C PRO A 14 15.88 -25.06 15.33
N ASP A 15 17.18 -25.30 15.22
CA ASP A 15 18.21 -24.30 15.58
C ASP A 15 18.23 -23.17 14.53
N LEU A 16 17.54 -22.07 14.85
CA LEU A 16 17.41 -20.89 14.00
C LEU A 16 18.36 -19.77 14.46
N ALA A 17 19.65 -19.92 14.17
CA ALA A 17 20.65 -18.94 14.61
C ALA A 17 20.57 -17.56 13.91
N ASP A 18 19.98 -17.49 12.71
CA ASP A 18 19.94 -16.26 11.92
C ASP A 18 18.81 -16.25 10.87
N ARG A 19 18.67 -15.11 10.17
CA ARG A 19 17.73 -14.91 9.07
C ARG A 19 17.81 -15.99 7.99
N ASP A 20 19.01 -16.41 7.60
CA ASP A 20 19.17 -17.39 6.53
C ASP A 20 18.79 -18.80 7.01
N ALA A 21 18.97 -19.11 8.30
CA ALA A 21 18.44 -20.31 8.92
C ALA A 21 16.91 -20.33 8.91
N VAL A 22 16.26 -19.23 9.30
CA VAL A 22 14.80 -19.09 9.23
C VAL A 22 14.29 -19.24 7.80
N ILE A 23 14.93 -18.60 6.82
CA ILE A 23 14.55 -18.71 5.41
C ILE A 23 14.69 -20.15 4.92
N ARG A 24 15.81 -20.83 5.22
CA ARG A 24 16.00 -22.25 4.86
C ARG A 24 14.97 -23.16 5.54
N PHE A 25 14.60 -22.86 6.78
CA PHE A 25 13.56 -23.56 7.50
C PHE A 25 12.20 -23.40 6.79
N LEU A 26 11.80 -22.18 6.43
CA LEU A 26 10.57 -21.91 5.66
C LEU A 26 10.58 -22.55 4.26
N GLU A 27 11.75 -22.73 3.64
CA GLU A 27 11.85 -23.36 2.31
C GLU A 27 11.77 -24.89 2.34
N ARG A 28 12.27 -25.50 3.42
CA ARG A 28 12.37 -26.95 3.55
C ARG A 28 11.14 -27.56 4.18
N ASN A 29 10.42 -26.79 4.97
CA ASN A 29 9.20 -27.21 5.65
C ASN A 29 8.00 -26.63 4.92
N ASP A 30 6.96 -27.44 4.74
CA ASP A 30 5.72 -27.04 4.06
C ASP A 30 4.81 -26.23 5.01
N ILE A 31 5.32 -25.09 5.48
CA ILE A 31 4.62 -24.21 6.41
C ILE A 31 3.69 -23.29 5.64
N ALA A 32 2.40 -23.33 5.98
CA ALA A 32 1.41 -22.44 5.39
C ALA A 32 1.73 -20.98 5.75
N LEU A 33 2.03 -20.16 4.75
CA LEU A 33 2.32 -18.75 4.94
C LEU A 33 1.03 -17.92 5.06
N PRO A 34 1.02 -16.84 5.86
CA PRO A 34 -0.10 -15.91 5.93
C PRO A 34 -0.47 -15.29 4.58
N GLU A 35 -1.72 -14.85 4.45
CA GLU A 35 -2.25 -14.35 3.18
C GLU A 35 -1.34 -13.28 2.54
N ARG A 36 -1.07 -13.44 1.24
CA ARG A 36 -0.24 -12.56 0.40
C ARG A 36 1.25 -12.50 0.80
N LEU A 37 1.70 -13.32 1.74
CA LEU A 37 3.12 -13.52 2.02
C LEU A 37 3.67 -14.66 1.15
N THR A 38 4.91 -14.52 0.68
CA THR A 38 5.62 -15.56 -0.07
C THR A 38 7.04 -15.63 0.43
N ILE A 39 7.71 -16.78 0.30
CA ILE A 39 9.13 -16.92 0.67
C ILE A 39 9.98 -15.87 -0.05
N GLU A 40 9.73 -15.61 -1.32
CA GLU A 40 10.44 -14.58 -2.09
C GLU A 40 10.25 -13.17 -1.49
N LYS A 41 9.05 -12.84 -1.02
CA LYS A 41 8.78 -11.57 -0.31
C LYS A 41 9.52 -11.50 1.01
N VAL A 42 9.56 -12.59 1.77
CA VAL A 42 10.31 -12.67 3.04
C VAL A 42 11.80 -12.46 2.78
N LYS A 43 12.36 -13.12 1.74
CA LYS A 43 13.75 -12.96 1.33
C LYS A 43 14.06 -11.51 0.92
N SER A 44 13.26 -10.93 0.03
CA SER A 44 13.56 -9.63 -0.59
C SER A 44 13.20 -8.43 0.30
N ARG A 45 12.20 -8.57 1.18
CA ARG A 45 11.62 -7.45 1.95
C ARG A 45 11.57 -7.68 3.46
N GLY A 46 11.91 -8.87 3.94
CA GLY A 46 11.98 -9.18 5.36
C GLY A 46 13.06 -8.34 6.05
N SER A 47 12.65 -7.57 7.03
CA SER A 47 13.48 -6.65 7.80
C SER A 47 13.17 -6.80 9.29
N TRP A 48 14.02 -6.25 10.17
CA TRP A 48 13.84 -6.35 11.62
C TRP A 48 13.60 -7.81 12.08
N TRP A 49 14.66 -8.61 12.07
CA TRP A 49 14.56 -10.01 12.48
C TRP A 49 14.78 -10.13 13.99
N ALA A 50 13.88 -10.83 14.67
CA ALA A 50 14.05 -11.27 16.05
C ALA A 50 13.84 -12.78 16.06
N ILE A 51 14.75 -13.52 16.69
CA ILE A 51 14.72 -14.97 16.70
C ILE A 51 15.01 -15.40 18.12
N ASP A 52 14.12 -16.24 18.64
CA ASP A 52 14.13 -16.79 19.99
C ASP A 52 13.96 -18.32 19.87
N ASP A 53 14.14 -19.04 20.98
CA ASP A 53 14.12 -20.51 20.97
C ASP A 53 12.77 -21.10 20.52
N GLU A 54 11.68 -20.40 20.78
CA GLU A 54 10.31 -20.85 20.53
C GLU A 54 9.64 -20.13 19.34
N SER A 55 10.27 -19.08 18.78
CA SER A 55 9.64 -18.30 17.73
C SER A 55 10.64 -17.51 16.89
N PHE A 56 10.20 -17.08 15.71
CA PHE A 56 10.88 -16.02 14.98
C PHE A 56 9.91 -14.96 14.48
N SER A 57 10.42 -13.74 14.38
CA SER A 57 9.69 -12.57 13.92
C SER A 57 10.43 -11.84 12.82
N PHE A 58 9.69 -11.30 11.85
CA PHE A 58 10.20 -10.31 10.90
C PHE A 58 9.12 -9.32 10.50
N ARG A 59 9.54 -8.20 9.93
CA ARG A 59 8.67 -7.18 9.36
C ARG A 59 8.73 -7.19 7.85
N VAL A 60 7.58 -6.96 7.23
CA VAL A 60 7.50 -6.64 5.82
C VAL A 60 6.79 -5.31 5.69
N GLU A 61 7.48 -4.37 5.05
CA GLU A 61 6.91 -3.11 4.61
C GLU A 61 6.37 -3.26 3.18
N ARG A 62 5.17 -2.72 2.97
CA ARG A 62 4.49 -2.75 1.69
C ARG A 62 4.11 -1.33 1.33
N HIS A 63 4.32 -1.01 0.06
CA HIS A 63 3.78 0.19 -0.55
C HIS A 63 2.77 -0.22 -1.61
N PRO A 64 1.51 -0.52 -1.23
CA PRO A 64 0.46 -0.61 -2.22
C PRO A 64 0.40 0.74 -2.94
N SER A 65 0.87 0.77 -4.17
CA SER A 65 0.43 1.79 -5.12
C SER A 65 -1.07 1.62 -5.21
N GLY A 66 -1.84 2.62 -4.80
CA GLY A 66 -3.28 2.60 -5.04
C GLY A 66 -3.59 2.49 -6.54
N PRO A 67 -4.85 2.46 -6.97
CA PRO A 67 -5.21 2.19 -8.35
C PRO A 67 -4.95 3.36 -9.32
N PHE A 68 -4.01 4.26 -9.04
CA PHE A 68 -3.44 5.12 -10.07
C PHE A 68 -2.86 4.18 -11.12
N PRO A 69 -3.56 3.96 -12.24
CA PRO A 69 -3.10 2.97 -13.19
C PRO A 69 -1.76 3.49 -13.68
N SER A 70 -0.86 2.57 -14.02
CA SER A 70 0.36 2.93 -14.73
C SER A 70 -0.04 3.43 -16.14
N THR A 71 -0.63 4.62 -16.24
CA THR A 71 -1.11 5.23 -17.49
C THR A 71 0.04 5.83 -18.25
N SER A 72 0.98 4.97 -18.65
CA SER A 72 1.87 5.28 -19.77
C SER A 72 1.47 4.42 -20.95
N ALA A 73 1.18 5.05 -22.09
CA ALA A 73 1.07 4.36 -23.37
C ALA A 73 2.41 3.67 -23.76
N THR A 74 3.49 3.98 -23.04
CA THR A 74 4.88 3.57 -23.30
C THR A 74 5.41 2.49 -22.35
N GLY A 75 4.60 1.98 -21.42
CA GLY A 75 4.98 0.90 -20.51
C GLY A 75 6.00 1.25 -19.42
N ARG A 76 6.38 2.53 -19.26
CA ARG A 76 7.13 3.01 -18.08
C ARG A 76 6.14 3.61 -17.09
N GLY A 77 5.82 2.86 -16.04
CA GLY A 77 4.98 3.37 -14.96
C GLY A 77 5.59 4.63 -14.35
N MET A 78 4.82 5.72 -14.32
CA MET A 78 5.14 6.90 -13.54
C MET A 78 5.10 6.53 -12.04
N PRO A 79 5.88 7.22 -11.20
CA PRO A 79 5.74 7.08 -9.76
C PRO A 79 4.29 7.39 -9.36
N THR A 80 3.73 6.53 -8.49
CA THR A 80 2.36 6.67 -8.00
C THR A 80 2.21 7.98 -7.21
N PRO A 81 1.22 8.83 -7.52
CA PRO A 81 1.05 10.11 -6.84
C PRO A 81 0.58 9.96 -5.40
N ALA A 82 -0.06 8.85 -5.04
CA ALA A 82 -0.31 8.49 -3.66
C ALA A 82 -0.01 7.02 -3.39
N ARG A 83 0.34 6.73 -2.14
CA ARG A 83 0.77 5.40 -1.71
C ARG A 83 0.40 5.17 -0.25
N TRP A 84 0.08 3.93 0.03
CA TRP A 84 0.02 3.44 1.39
C TRP A 84 1.41 3.01 1.85
N HIS A 85 1.71 3.21 3.13
CA HIS A 85 2.85 2.69 3.85
C HIS A 85 2.32 1.74 4.91
N ILE A 86 2.37 0.45 4.62
CA ILE A 86 1.86 -0.59 5.52
C ILE A 86 3.03 -1.40 6.04
N ARG A 87 3.20 -1.41 7.36
CA ARG A 87 4.20 -2.24 8.04
C ARG A 87 3.52 -3.30 8.87
N LYS A 88 3.72 -4.57 8.49
CA LYS A 88 3.26 -5.73 9.26
C LYS A 88 4.43 -6.47 9.89
N ARG A 89 4.23 -6.97 11.10
CA ARG A 89 5.10 -7.96 11.75
C ARG A 89 4.43 -9.33 11.62
N TYR A 90 5.27 -10.30 11.34
CA TYR A 90 4.94 -11.71 11.28
C TYR A 90 5.75 -12.38 12.36
N THR A 91 5.08 -13.10 13.25
CA THR A 91 5.69 -13.94 14.26
C THR A 91 5.20 -15.35 14.00
N TYR A 92 6.12 -16.30 13.87
CA TYR A 92 5.78 -17.70 13.78
C TYR A 92 6.22 -18.39 15.06
N ASP A 93 5.28 -19.07 15.70
CA ASP A 93 5.51 -19.86 16.90
C ASP A 93 5.87 -21.29 16.51
N LEU A 94 7.08 -21.71 16.88
CA LEU A 94 7.63 -23.03 16.55
C LEU A 94 6.95 -24.15 17.35
N THR A 95 6.32 -23.81 18.48
CA THR A 95 5.69 -24.77 19.39
C THR A 95 4.24 -25.06 19.00
N THR A 96 3.53 -24.05 18.48
CA THR A 96 2.13 -24.18 18.07
C THR A 96 1.92 -24.34 16.58
N ASP A 97 2.95 -24.08 15.74
CA ASP A 97 2.85 -24.04 14.27
C ASP A 97 1.85 -22.96 13.79
N GLU A 98 1.74 -21.86 14.54
CA GLU A 98 0.81 -20.77 14.24
C GLU A 98 1.53 -19.45 13.92
N TRP A 99 0.89 -18.64 13.07
CA TRP A 99 1.33 -17.28 12.77
C TRP A 99 0.51 -16.26 13.54
N ASP A 100 1.21 -15.36 14.25
CA ASP A 100 0.66 -14.07 14.68
C ASP A 100 1.05 -12.97 13.67
N VAL A 101 0.06 -12.19 13.25
CA VAL A 101 0.23 -11.13 12.24
C VAL A 101 -0.30 -9.80 12.78
N ALA A 102 0.61 -8.90 13.12
CA ALA A 102 0.29 -7.59 13.65
C ALA A 102 0.56 -6.49 12.61
N GLU A 103 -0.43 -5.63 12.36
CA GLU A 103 -0.23 -4.37 11.62
C GLU A 103 0.23 -3.27 12.59
N HIS A 104 1.42 -2.72 12.36
CA HIS A 104 2.01 -1.70 13.24
C HIS A 104 1.80 -0.28 12.76
N MET A 105 1.63 -0.10 11.46
CA MET A 105 1.56 1.20 10.81
C MET A 105 0.82 1.03 9.50
N ARG A 106 -0.13 1.94 9.27
CA ARG A 106 -0.82 2.16 8.00
C ARG A 106 -0.93 3.66 7.80
N GLU A 107 0.03 4.21 7.08
CA GLU A 107 0.12 5.65 6.79
C GLU A 107 -0.18 5.88 5.30
N PHE A 108 -0.87 6.97 5.00
CA PHE A 108 -1.12 7.40 3.63
C PHE A 108 -0.27 8.63 3.33
N ASP A 109 0.34 8.68 2.16
CA ASP A 109 1.19 9.79 1.72
C ASP A 109 0.94 10.06 0.24
N PHE A 110 0.98 11.33 -0.16
CA PHE A 110 0.83 11.74 -1.55
C PHE A 110 1.81 12.85 -1.93
N ASP A 111 2.23 12.84 -3.19
CA ASP A 111 3.07 13.88 -3.78
C ASP A 111 2.18 14.83 -4.60
N ALA A 112 2.09 16.08 -4.16
CA ALA A 112 1.24 17.09 -4.78
C ALA A 112 1.62 17.37 -6.25
N GLY A 113 2.91 17.31 -6.60
CA GLY A 113 3.36 17.53 -7.97
C GLY A 113 2.94 16.37 -8.87
N LEU A 114 3.19 15.14 -8.43
CA LEU A 114 2.76 13.94 -9.16
C LEU A 114 1.24 13.84 -9.28
N LEU A 115 0.49 14.29 -8.27
CA LEU A 115 -0.97 14.34 -8.31
C LEU A 115 -1.48 15.27 -9.41
N VAL A 116 -0.91 16.48 -9.50
CA VAL A 116 -1.25 17.44 -10.56
C VAL A 116 -0.90 16.86 -11.93
N ASP A 117 0.26 16.24 -12.09
CA ASP A 117 0.65 15.61 -13.35
C ASP A 117 -0.29 14.46 -13.73
N ALA A 118 -0.70 13.63 -12.76
CA ALA A 118 -1.60 12.50 -12.98
C ALA A 118 -3.02 12.92 -13.37
N GLU A 119 -3.50 14.08 -12.89
CA GLU A 119 -4.83 14.56 -13.22
C GLU A 119 -4.84 15.47 -14.47
N PHE A 120 -3.91 16.41 -14.60
CA PHE A 120 -3.94 17.41 -15.67
C PHE A 120 -3.13 17.04 -16.91
N GLU A 121 -2.19 16.09 -16.82
CA GLU A 121 -1.30 15.78 -17.94
C GLU A 121 -1.46 14.35 -18.48
N GLN A 122 -2.12 13.46 -17.74
CA GLN A 122 -2.28 12.06 -18.13
C GLN A 122 -3.67 11.71 -18.61
N LEU A 123 -3.76 11.06 -19.76
CA LEU A 123 -5.00 10.49 -20.26
C LEU A 123 -5.44 9.28 -19.40
N PRO A 124 -6.74 9.10 -19.16
CA PRO A 124 -7.86 9.92 -19.67
C PRO A 124 -8.18 11.16 -18.80
N ASN A 125 -7.56 11.31 -17.62
CA ASN A 125 -7.86 12.39 -16.69
C ASN A 125 -7.70 13.77 -17.32
N LYS A 126 -6.63 13.97 -18.10
CA LYS A 126 -6.36 15.21 -18.82
C LYS A 126 -7.54 15.66 -19.66
N ASP A 127 -8.18 14.76 -20.42
CA ASP A 127 -9.31 15.12 -21.28
C ASP A 127 -10.51 15.61 -20.45
N ILE A 128 -10.73 15.01 -19.26
CA ILE A 128 -11.79 15.40 -18.35
C ILE A 128 -11.52 16.80 -17.79
N TRP A 129 -10.29 17.04 -17.32
CA TRP A 129 -9.88 18.31 -16.76
C TRP A 129 -9.81 19.43 -17.81
N ASP A 130 -9.31 19.15 -19.02
CA ASP A 130 -9.28 20.12 -20.13
C ASP A 130 -10.71 20.52 -20.55
N GLN A 131 -11.67 19.58 -20.54
CA GLN A 131 -13.10 19.90 -20.76
C GLN A 131 -13.67 20.78 -19.65
N ALA A 132 -13.37 20.49 -18.38
CA ALA A 132 -13.80 21.33 -17.26
C ALA A 132 -13.20 22.74 -17.33
N LEU A 133 -11.91 22.85 -17.65
CA LEU A 133 -11.23 24.14 -17.86
C LEU A 133 -11.84 24.92 -19.02
N GLY A 134 -12.21 24.25 -20.11
CA GLY A 134 -12.95 24.87 -21.22
C GLY A 134 -14.29 25.42 -20.77
N ARG A 135 -15.09 24.61 -20.05
CA ARG A 135 -16.39 25.04 -19.49
C ARG A 135 -16.25 26.24 -18.56
N ALA A 136 -15.28 26.22 -17.65
CA ALA A 136 -15.07 27.31 -16.69
C ALA A 136 -14.70 28.64 -17.36
N ARG A 137 -13.93 28.60 -18.46
CA ARG A 137 -13.57 29.82 -19.21
C ARG A 137 -14.75 30.50 -19.89
N ASP A 138 -15.74 29.70 -20.29
CA ASP A 138 -16.93 30.18 -21.01
C ASP A 138 -18.15 30.39 -20.09
N ALA A 139 -18.07 29.97 -18.81
CA ALA A 139 -19.17 30.01 -17.86
C ALA A 139 -19.38 31.40 -17.24
N GLU A 140 -20.64 31.71 -16.92
CA GLU A 140 -21.00 32.89 -16.11
C GLU A 140 -20.57 32.73 -14.64
N ASP A 141 -20.54 31.48 -14.14
CA ASP A 141 -20.02 31.11 -12.82
C ASP A 141 -18.96 29.99 -12.95
N PRO A 142 -17.67 30.36 -13.07
CA PRO A 142 -16.57 29.40 -13.12
C PRO A 142 -16.36 28.62 -11.80
N GLU A 143 -16.83 29.14 -10.66
CA GLU A 143 -16.69 28.44 -9.36
C GLU A 143 -17.67 27.27 -9.27
N GLU A 144 -18.88 27.38 -9.82
CA GLU A 144 -19.83 26.25 -9.92
C GLU A 144 -19.23 25.09 -10.73
N VAL A 145 -18.55 25.39 -11.85
CA VAL A 145 -17.87 24.38 -12.68
C VAL A 145 -16.74 23.68 -11.92
N LEU A 146 -16.00 24.44 -11.10
CA LEU A 146 -14.92 23.90 -10.27
C LEU A 146 -15.47 22.98 -9.17
N ASP A 147 -16.50 23.41 -8.43
CA ASP A 147 -17.14 22.63 -7.36
C ASP A 147 -17.69 21.29 -7.89
N ASP A 148 -18.39 21.33 -9.03
CA ASP A 148 -18.87 20.13 -9.73
C ASP A 148 -17.72 19.17 -10.07
N GLN A 149 -16.62 19.70 -10.62
CA GLN A 149 -15.49 18.90 -11.05
C GLN A 149 -14.72 18.29 -9.86
N LEU A 150 -14.58 19.03 -8.75
CA LEU A 150 -13.99 18.52 -7.52
C LEU A 150 -14.88 17.44 -6.90
N SER A 151 -16.20 17.65 -6.85
CA SER A 151 -17.17 16.66 -6.34
C SER A 151 -17.14 15.35 -7.13
N LEU A 152 -16.98 15.42 -8.45
CA LEU A 152 -16.81 14.22 -9.30
C LEU A 152 -15.47 13.52 -9.02
N THR A 153 -14.41 14.29 -8.82
CA THR A 153 -13.07 13.77 -8.53
C THR A 153 -13.02 13.11 -7.15
N GLU A 154 -13.65 13.72 -6.16
CA GLU A 154 -13.79 13.17 -4.82
C GLU A 154 -14.51 11.81 -4.86
N GLN A 155 -15.65 11.73 -5.55
CA GLN A 155 -16.38 10.47 -5.71
C GLN A 155 -15.52 9.39 -6.37
N LYS A 156 -14.76 9.75 -7.42
CA LYS A 156 -13.81 8.84 -8.06
C LYS A 156 -12.75 8.37 -7.07
N TYR A 157 -12.18 9.27 -6.27
CA TYR A 157 -11.15 8.90 -5.29
C TYR A 157 -11.72 8.02 -4.17
N ARG A 158 -12.88 8.34 -3.61
CA ARG A 158 -13.55 7.47 -2.62
C ARG A 158 -13.89 6.09 -3.16
N ALA A 159 -14.24 5.97 -4.44
CA ALA A 159 -14.49 4.68 -5.08
C ALA A 159 -13.21 3.89 -5.42
N THR A 160 -12.06 4.57 -5.48
CA THR A 160 -10.79 4.01 -5.95
C THR A 160 -9.87 3.67 -4.77
N PHE A 161 -9.82 4.51 -3.75
CA PHE A 161 -8.99 4.30 -2.57
C PHE A 161 -9.86 3.90 -1.39
N ASP A 162 -9.86 2.60 -1.08
CA ASP A 162 -10.43 2.12 0.17
C ASP A 162 -9.63 2.72 1.34
N ASP A 163 -10.33 3.47 2.19
CA ASP A 163 -9.86 4.03 3.47
C ASP A 163 -8.86 5.21 3.41
N VAL A 164 -8.82 6.06 2.38
CA VAL A 164 -8.01 7.30 2.48
C VAL A 164 -8.51 8.16 3.64
N PRO A 165 -7.62 8.62 4.55
CA PRO A 165 -8.03 9.51 5.64
C PRO A 165 -8.69 10.78 5.09
N GLU A 166 -9.80 11.21 5.69
CA GLU A 166 -10.57 12.37 5.20
C GLU A 166 -9.69 13.63 5.05
N ASP A 167 -8.85 13.92 6.04
CA ASP A 167 -7.91 15.06 5.99
C ASP A 167 -6.99 15.00 4.75
N HIS A 168 -6.50 13.82 4.38
CA HIS A 168 -5.62 13.68 3.22
C HIS A 168 -6.40 13.79 1.91
N LEU A 169 -7.64 13.32 1.87
CA LEU A 169 -8.51 13.51 0.70
C LEU A 169 -8.80 14.99 0.48
N GLU A 170 -9.11 15.72 1.53
CA GLU A 170 -9.32 17.17 1.49
C GLU A 170 -8.07 17.90 0.99
N GLU A 171 -6.88 17.55 1.51
CA GLU A 171 -5.61 18.10 1.04
C GLU A 171 -5.34 17.83 -0.45
N MET A 172 -5.62 16.61 -0.93
CA MET A 172 -5.48 16.26 -2.34
C MET A 172 -6.42 17.11 -3.22
N LEU A 173 -7.68 17.28 -2.81
CA LEU A 173 -8.65 18.09 -3.54
C LEU A 173 -8.24 19.57 -3.56
N ALA A 174 -7.75 20.11 -2.44
CA ALA A 174 -7.25 21.48 -2.38
C ALA A 174 -6.06 21.73 -3.32
N VAL A 175 -5.17 20.73 -3.49
CA VAL A 175 -4.09 20.80 -4.48
C VAL A 175 -4.62 20.88 -5.90
N LEU A 176 -5.63 20.07 -6.23
CA LEU A 176 -6.27 20.05 -7.56
C LEU A 176 -7.07 21.33 -7.83
N GLU A 177 -7.76 21.85 -6.82
CA GLU A 177 -8.46 23.13 -6.85
C GLU A 177 -7.52 24.28 -7.20
N GLN A 178 -6.40 24.40 -6.49
CA GLN A 178 -5.37 25.41 -6.78
C GLN A 178 -4.75 25.23 -8.16
N ALA A 179 -4.57 23.98 -8.60
CA ALA A 179 -4.07 23.67 -9.93
C ALA A 179 -5.05 24.06 -11.04
N PHE A 180 -6.36 23.92 -10.79
CA PHE A 180 -7.44 24.33 -11.68
C PHE A 180 -7.52 25.85 -11.78
N ARG A 181 -7.65 26.56 -10.66
CA ARG A 181 -7.79 28.03 -10.63
C ARG A 181 -6.67 28.73 -11.41
N ARG A 182 -5.41 28.31 -11.18
CA ARG A 182 -4.24 28.82 -11.91
C ARG A 182 -4.33 28.62 -13.44
N ARG A 183 -4.87 27.48 -13.89
CA ARG A 183 -5.02 27.14 -15.32
C ARG A 183 -6.24 27.80 -15.98
N ALA A 184 -7.27 28.06 -15.18
CA ALA A 184 -8.46 28.79 -15.60
C ALA A 184 -8.25 30.31 -15.58
N GLY A 185 -7.24 30.81 -14.87
CA GLY A 185 -7.01 32.25 -14.69
C GLY A 185 -7.93 32.88 -13.64
N MET A 186 -8.32 32.10 -12.63
CA MET A 186 -9.26 32.47 -11.56
C MET A 186 -8.54 32.93 -10.28
N ASP A 187 -7.25 33.31 -10.36
CA ASP A 187 -6.47 33.82 -9.21
C ASP A 187 -6.95 35.19 -8.71
#